data_AF-A0A183EBZ4-F1
#
_entry.id   AF-A0A183EBZ4-F1
#
_cell.length_a   1.000
_cell.length_b   1.000
_cell.length_c   1.000
_cell.angle_alpha   90.00
_cell.angle_beta   90.00
_cell.angle_gamma   90.00
#
_symmetry.space_group_name_H-M   'P 1'
#
loop_
_entity.id
_entity.type
_entity.pdbx_description
1 polymer ?
#
loop_
_entity_poly.entity_id
_entity_poly.type
_entity_poly.pdbx_seq_one_letter_code
_entity_poly.pdbx_strand_id
1 'polypeptide(L)'
;MDESQAQCSCSRDSDASALSHNKRIVFVRRPGENNFPTADCFQCEDCPAPNGSDVAAGQCIVRTLYLSVDPAQVPSPLTIFCSL
;
A
#
# COMPACT_ATOMS: atom_id res chain seq x y z
N MET A 1 4.20 -18.48 -22.35
CA MET A 1 3.31 -18.04 -21.25
C MET A 1 3.48 -16.55 -21.16
N ASP A 2 2.38 -15.82 -21.27
CA ASP A 2 2.36 -14.37 -21.48
C ASP A 2 2.75 -13.65 -20.18
N GLU A 3 3.95 -13.09 -20.16
CA GLU A 3 4.48 -12.31 -19.05
C GLU A 3 3.90 -10.90 -19.18
N SER A 4 2.63 -10.75 -18.83
CA SER A 4 1.95 -9.46 -18.75
C SER A 4 2.60 -8.66 -17.62
N GLN A 5 3.63 -7.89 -17.97
CA GLN A 5 4.24 -6.87 -17.12
C GLN A 5 3.15 -5.95 -16.57
N ALA A 6 2.91 -6.01 -15.26
CA ALA A 6 2.21 -4.96 -14.56
C ALA A 6 3.08 -3.70 -14.65
N GLN A 7 2.84 -2.91 -15.70
CA GLN A 7 3.51 -1.65 -15.95
C GLN A 7 3.06 -0.65 -14.88
N CYS A 8 3.76 -0.63 -13.74
CA CYS A 8 3.59 0.38 -12.72
C CYS A 8 4.18 1.69 -13.26
N SER A 9 3.30 2.62 -13.66
CA SER A 9 3.65 3.93 -14.19
C SER A 9 4.04 4.91 -13.08
N CYS A 10 5.03 4.57 -12.26
CA CYS A 10 5.60 5.51 -11.29
C CYS A 10 6.73 6.31 -11.93
N SER A 11 6.37 7.35 -12.68
CA SER A 11 7.32 8.38 -13.13
C SER A 11 8.04 8.98 -11.92
N ARG A 12 9.38 9.03 -11.96
CA ARG A 12 10.21 9.77 -11.00
C ARG A 12 10.11 11.28 -11.31
N ASP A 13 8.95 11.86 -11.10
CA ASP A 13 8.80 13.31 -11.19
C ASP A 13 9.43 13.94 -9.95
N SER A 14 10.59 14.54 -10.15
CA SER A 14 11.33 15.30 -9.14
C SER A 14 10.71 16.69 -8.99
N ASP A 15 9.41 16.74 -8.73
CA ASP A 15 8.68 17.99 -8.54
C ASP A 15 8.34 18.14 -7.05
N ALA A 16 8.51 19.34 -6.49
CA ALA A 16 8.21 19.60 -5.07
C ALA A 16 6.72 19.35 -4.75
N SER A 17 5.85 19.40 -5.77
CA SER A 17 4.44 18.99 -5.72
C SER A 17 4.23 17.48 -5.56
N ALA A 18 5.19 16.63 -5.96
CA ALA A 18 5.08 15.18 -5.80
C ALA A 18 5.28 14.74 -4.34
N LEU A 19 5.80 15.62 -3.49
CA LEU A 19 5.99 15.38 -2.06
C LEU A 19 4.76 15.72 -1.22
N SER A 20 3.71 16.33 -1.77
CA SER A 20 2.48 16.63 -1.04
C SER A 20 1.48 15.48 -1.04
N HIS A 21 1.69 14.46 -1.88
CA HIS A 21 0.80 13.32 -2.03
C HIS A 21 1.57 12.00 -1.87
N ASN A 22 0.95 11.06 -1.20
CA ASN A 22 1.41 9.69 -1.02
C ASN A 22 0.36 8.73 -1.58
N LYS A 23 0.73 7.49 -1.85
CA LYS A 23 -0.20 6.42 -2.24
C LYS A 23 -0.31 5.41 -1.12
N ARG A 24 -1.53 4.93 -0.88
CA ARG A 24 -1.81 3.84 0.04
C ARG A 24 -2.60 2.74 -0.64
N ILE A 25 -2.35 1.50 -0.23
CA ILE A 25 -3.17 0.36 -0.63
C ILE A 25 -4.16 0.10 0.50
N VAL A 26 -5.45 0.17 0.20
CA VAL A 26 -6.53 -0.11 1.14
C VAL A 26 -7.21 -1.43 0.78
N PHE A 27 -7.62 -2.17 1.81
CA PHE A 27 -8.42 -3.38 1.65
C PHE A 27 -9.90 -3.02 1.56
N VAL A 28 -10.50 -3.18 0.39
CA VAL A 28 -11.87 -2.69 0.10
C VAL A 28 -12.91 -3.80 0.11
N ARG A 29 -12.51 -5.05 -0.12
CA ARG A 29 -13.45 -6.16 -0.27
C ARG A 29 -12.83 -7.49 0.14
N ARG A 30 -13.57 -8.28 0.92
CA ARG A 30 -13.21 -9.69 1.19
C ARG A 30 -13.45 -10.55 -0.06
N PRO A 31 -12.55 -11.50 -0.38
CA PRO A 31 -12.71 -12.38 -1.54
C PRO A 31 -13.93 -13.32 -1.48
N GLY A 32 -14.61 -13.39 -0.33
CA GLY A 32 -15.66 -14.38 -0.05
C GLY A 32 -15.09 -15.56 0.74
N GLU A 33 -15.96 -16.33 1.39
CA GLU A 33 -15.53 -17.49 2.17
C GLU A 33 -14.85 -18.53 1.26
N ASN A 34 -13.71 -19.09 1.69
CA ASN A 34 -12.90 -20.08 0.96
C ASN A 34 -12.32 -19.63 -0.40
N ASN A 35 -12.32 -18.33 -0.71
CA ASN A 35 -11.74 -17.81 -1.95
C ASN A 35 -10.39 -17.12 -1.70
N PHE A 36 -9.48 -17.25 -2.67
CA PHE A 36 -8.22 -16.51 -2.64
C PHE A 36 -8.45 -15.01 -2.88
N PRO A 37 -7.70 -14.12 -2.21
CA PRO A 37 -7.73 -12.70 -2.50
C PRO A 37 -7.28 -12.45 -3.95
N THR A 38 -8.04 -11.60 -4.64
CA THR A 38 -7.76 -11.12 -5.99
C THR A 38 -7.40 -9.63 -5.93
N ALA A 39 -6.84 -9.07 -7.01
CA ALA A 39 -6.37 -7.68 -7.02
C ALA A 39 -7.47 -6.66 -6.68
N ASP A 40 -8.73 -6.95 -7.03
CA ASP A 40 -9.91 -6.14 -6.73
C ASP A 40 -10.37 -6.21 -5.25
N CYS A 41 -9.72 -7.03 -4.41
CA CYS A 41 -9.83 -6.92 -2.95
C CYS A 41 -9.11 -5.67 -2.40
N PHE A 42 -8.24 -5.06 -3.21
CA PHE A 42 -7.42 -3.92 -2.83
C PHE A 42 -7.63 -2.74 -3.78
N GLN A 43 -7.48 -1.53 -3.26
CA GLN A 43 -7.55 -0.31 -4.05
C GLN A 43 -6.34 0.57 -3.72
N CYS A 44 -5.76 1.18 -4.76
CA CYS A 44 -4.74 2.20 -4.61
C CYS A 44 -5.43 3.56 -4.52
N GLU A 45 -5.18 4.29 -3.44
CA GLU A 45 -5.73 5.62 -3.19
C GLU A 45 -4.61 6.62 -2.98
N ASP A 46 -4.84 7.86 -3.42
CA ASP A 46 -4.00 9.00 -3.05
C ASP A 46 -4.36 9.48 -1.64
N CYS A 47 -3.34 9.81 -0.85
CA CYS A 47 -3.48 10.41 0.47
C CYS A 47 -2.46 11.56 0.65
N PRO A 48 -2.66 12.47 1.62
CA PRO A 48 -1.66 13.47 1.94
C PRO A 48 -0.36 12.79 2.40
N ALA A 49 0.79 13.32 1.98
CA ALA A 49 2.06 12.88 2.53
C ALA A 49 2.20 13.34 4.00
N PRO A 50 2.74 12.51 4.90
CA PRO A 50 2.99 12.92 6.27
C PRO A 50 4.03 14.03 6.31
N ASN A 51 3.84 14.97 7.23
CA ASN A 51 4.71 16.13 7.41
C ASN A 51 5.16 16.25 8.88
N GLY A 52 5.99 17.26 9.17
CA GLY A 52 6.58 17.43 10.50
C GLY A 52 5.58 17.60 11.65
N SER A 53 4.36 18.09 11.39
CA SER A 53 3.31 18.19 12.42
C SER A 53 2.73 16.83 12.82
N ASP A 54 2.90 15.81 11.98
CA ASP A 54 2.31 14.47 12.19
C ASP A 54 3.22 13.57 13.04
N VAL A 55 4.40 14.06 13.44
CA VAL A 55 5.44 13.27 14.10
C VAL A 55 5.53 13.64 15.59
N ALA A 56 5.16 12.70 16.47
CA ALA A 56 5.38 12.84 17.90
C ALA A 56 6.82 12.48 18.31
N ALA A 57 7.20 12.81 19.54
CA ALA A 57 8.50 12.45 20.09
C ALA A 57 8.72 10.93 20.03
N GLY A 58 9.81 10.51 19.41
CA GLY A 58 10.15 9.10 19.20
C GLY A 58 9.62 8.49 17.90
N GLN A 59 8.91 9.25 17.07
CA GLN A 59 8.47 8.82 15.74
C GLN A 59 9.35 9.45 14.65
N CYS A 60 9.28 8.89 13.44
CA CYS A 60 9.92 9.46 12.25
C CYS A 60 9.10 9.19 11.00
N ILE A 61 9.32 10.01 9.96
CA ILE A 61 8.76 9.79 8.63
C ILE A 61 9.70 8.84 7.88
N VAL A 62 9.13 7.76 7.35
CA VAL A 62 9.87 6.77 6.58
C VAL A 62 9.45 6.80 5.11
N ARG A 63 10.42 6.59 4.22
CA ARG A 63 10.16 6.27 2.82
C ARG A 63 10.22 4.77 2.64
N THR A 64 9.06 4.14 2.47
CA THR A 64 8.97 2.71 2.16
C THR A 64 9.68 2.42 0.83
N LEU A 65 10.69 1.54 0.87
CA LEU A 65 11.44 1.13 -0.33
C LEU A 65 10.91 -0.18 -0.90
N TYR A 66 10.62 -1.13 -0.02
CA TYR A 66 10.10 -2.45 -0.37
C TYR A 66 9.11 -2.90 0.70
N LEU A 67 8.11 -3.68 0.28
CA LEU A 67 7.14 -4.35 1.15
C LEU A 67 7.14 -5.84 0.81
N SER A 68 7.07 -6.69 1.83
CA SER A 68 6.91 -8.13 1.63
C SER A 68 5.45 -8.48 1.34
N VAL A 69 5.26 -9.54 0.56
CA VAL A 69 3.98 -10.23 0.43
C VAL A 69 4.20 -11.64 0.96
N ASP A 70 3.61 -11.94 2.10
CA ASP A 70 3.83 -13.20 2.81
C ASP A 70 2.58 -14.10 2.72
N PRO A 71 2.73 -15.44 2.59
CA PRO A 71 1.57 -16.35 2.57
C PRO A 71 0.67 -16.25 3.81
N ALA A 72 1.23 -15.86 4.95
CA ALA A 72 0.45 -15.62 6.18
C ALA A 72 -0.52 -14.42 6.06
N GLN A 73 -0.33 -13.55 5.06
CA GLN A 73 -1.22 -12.42 4.77
C GLN A 73 -2.45 -12.82 3.95
N VAL A 74 -2.44 -14.00 3.33
CA VAL A 74 -3.64 -14.61 2.75
C VAL A 74 -4.49 -15.11 3.92
N PRO A 75 -5.77 -14.73 4.00
CA PRO A 75 -6.55 -14.83 5.23
C PRO A 75 -6.72 -16.29 5.66
N SER A 76 -5.83 -16.76 6.54
CA SER A 76 -6.31 -17.50 7.69
C SER A 76 -7.17 -16.54 8.53
N PRO A 77 -8.17 -17.01 9.29
CA PRO A 77 -9.16 -16.16 9.98
C PRO A 77 -8.60 -15.15 11.03
N LEU A 78 -7.29 -14.96 11.11
CA LEU A 78 -6.61 -14.01 11.97
C LEU A 78 -6.06 -12.83 11.15
N THR A 79 -6.94 -11.85 10.97
CA THR A 79 -6.69 -10.40 10.90
C THR A 79 -5.24 -9.93 10.81
N ILE A 80 -4.86 -9.31 9.68
CA ILE A 80 -3.69 -8.42 9.62
C ILE A 80 -4.17 -6.98 9.67
N PHE A 81 -3.79 -6.29 10.74
CA PHE A 81 -3.76 -4.83 10.81
C PHE A 81 -2.37 -4.38 10.33
N CYS A 82 -2.33 -3.65 9.22
CA CYS A 82 -1.24 -2.71 8.96
C CYS A 82 -1.86 -1.31 8.89
N SER A 83 -1.63 -0.52 9.93
CA SER A 83 -1.84 0.91 9.92
C SER A 83 -0.76 1.56 9.04
N LEU A 84 -1.17 2.14 7.92
CA LEU A 84 -0.41 3.17 7.19
C LEU A 84 -0.67 4.53 7.82
#